data_AF-A0A2V9ERC2-F1
#
_entry.id   AF-A0A2V9ERC2-F1
#
_cell.length_a   1.000
_cell.length_b   1.000
_cell.length_c   1.000
_cell.angle_alpha   90.00
_cell.angle_beta   90.00
_cell.angle_gamma   90.00
#
_symmetry.space_group_name_H-M   'P 1'
#
loop_
_entity.id
_entity.type
_entity.pdbx_description
1 polymer ?
#
loop_
_entity_poly.entity_id
_entity_poly.type
_entity_poly.pdbx_seq_one_letter_code
_entity_poly.pdbx_strand_id
1 'polypeptide(L)'
;MCLLLAIAGAWAQSSASKSATAPAGPKLAEEEFKNIQALKGIPAEQVIPSMQFIAASLGVECEYCHVAHANEKDDKKPKVTARKMINMMMAVNKDNFEGHREVTCYSCHRGSADPVGTPIITDDEPRRAGGEEKKTGEAKPVLPAADELLNKYLAAIGGSEALRKITSRVQKGTLTVFGGQHFPAEVYSKAPDKRVSIMRLQSGDSVTAFDGKQGWLSVPGRVHMMSAAENAAARIDADFYFPAHLKTLYEKFSVDPGEKIDGHDTYLVVGRTPGQPPLRLYLDKESGLLLRLIRYAETPLGTNPTQIDYADYRDANGVKMPFRWTQARPGNRFTIQVEQVQQNVHVDDAKFVAPPPPAAAAPKPSTP
;
A
#
# COMPACT_ATOMS: atom_id res chain seq x y z
N MET A 1 -18.52 1.88 -82.48
CA MET A 1 -18.22 0.61 -83.16
C MET A 1 -16.79 0.24 -82.81
N CYS A 2 -16.59 -0.89 -82.10
CA CYS A 2 -15.29 -1.55 -81.79
C CYS A 2 -14.27 -0.76 -80.95
N LEU A 3 -13.45 -1.31 -80.06
CA LEU A 3 -13.41 -2.58 -79.32
C LEU A 3 -12.29 -2.37 -78.26
N LEU A 4 -12.47 -2.98 -77.09
CA LEU A 4 -11.53 -3.28 -75.99
C LEU A 4 -10.00 -3.15 -76.24
N LEU A 5 -9.28 -2.64 -75.22
CA LEU A 5 -8.17 -3.38 -74.59
C LEU A 5 -7.79 -2.79 -73.22
N ALA A 6 -7.87 -3.66 -72.21
CA ALA A 6 -7.54 -3.41 -70.81
C ALA A 6 -6.04 -3.59 -70.54
N ILE A 7 -5.47 -2.74 -69.68
CA ILE A 7 -4.32 -3.10 -68.83
C ILE A 7 -4.58 -2.52 -67.44
N ALA A 8 -4.98 -3.39 -66.51
CA ALA A 8 -5.08 -3.08 -65.09
C ALA A 8 -3.68 -3.22 -64.45
N GLY A 9 -3.09 -2.09 -64.05
CA GLY A 9 -1.90 -2.07 -63.19
C GLY A 9 -2.31 -2.11 -61.73
N ALA A 10 -2.33 -3.30 -61.12
CA ALA A 10 -2.57 -3.48 -59.70
C ALA A 10 -1.33 -3.04 -58.89
N TRP A 11 -1.44 -1.92 -58.19
CA TRP A 11 -0.50 -1.55 -57.12
C TRP A 11 -0.83 -2.41 -55.89
N ALA A 12 -0.06 -3.47 -55.69
CA ALA A 12 -0.08 -4.24 -54.45
C ALA A 12 0.58 -3.40 -53.33
N GLN A 13 -0.24 -2.68 -52.57
CA GLN A 13 0.18 -2.15 -51.27
C GLN A 13 0.22 -3.34 -50.29
N SER A 14 1.43 -3.81 -50.02
CA SER A 14 1.71 -4.77 -48.96
C SER A 14 1.50 -4.07 -47.61
N SER A 15 0.27 -4.12 -47.10
CA SER A 15 -0.06 -3.75 -45.73
C SER A 15 0.60 -4.75 -44.78
N ALA A 16 1.83 -4.46 -44.35
CA ALA A 16 2.45 -5.14 -43.23
C ALA A 16 1.66 -4.79 -41.96
N SER A 17 0.65 -5.60 -41.66
CA SER A 17 -0.04 -5.57 -40.38
C SER A 17 0.99 -5.91 -39.30
N LYS A 18 1.50 -4.88 -38.61
CA LYS A 18 2.24 -5.08 -37.36
C LYS A 18 1.24 -5.67 -36.38
N SER A 19 1.27 -7.00 -36.24
CA SER A 19 0.66 -7.69 -35.12
C SER A 19 1.19 -7.04 -33.85
N ALA A 20 0.34 -6.24 -33.20
CA ALA A 20 0.60 -5.75 -31.85
C ALA A 20 0.65 -6.99 -30.96
N THR A 21 1.86 -7.39 -30.56
CA THR A 21 2.06 -8.38 -29.52
C THR A 21 1.30 -7.88 -28.29
N ALA A 22 0.28 -8.63 -27.87
CA ALA A 22 -0.37 -8.39 -26.59
C ALA A 22 0.72 -8.30 -25.51
N PRO A 23 0.64 -7.36 -24.57
CA PRO A 23 1.63 -7.29 -23.49
C PRO A 23 1.70 -8.65 -22.82
N ALA A 24 2.90 -9.23 -22.74
CA ALA A 24 3.12 -10.45 -21.99
C ALA A 24 2.56 -10.24 -20.58
N GLY A 25 1.74 -11.18 -20.11
CA GLY A 25 1.23 -11.14 -18.74
C GLY A 25 2.39 -11.04 -17.73
N PRO A 26 2.12 -10.57 -16.51
CA PRO A 26 3.16 -10.48 -15.49
C PRO A 26 3.80 -11.86 -15.28
N LYS A 27 5.14 -11.92 -15.25
CA LYS A 27 5.88 -13.16 -15.01
C LYS A 27 5.35 -13.87 -13.76
N LEU A 28 5.29 -15.19 -13.82
CA LEU A 28 4.90 -15.99 -12.67
C LEU A 28 6.06 -16.18 -11.70
N ALA A 29 5.75 -16.46 -10.44
CA ALA A 29 6.76 -16.61 -9.38
C ALA A 29 7.84 -17.64 -9.73
N GLU A 30 7.46 -18.80 -10.26
CA GLU A 30 8.37 -19.87 -10.67
C GLU A 30 9.24 -19.54 -11.89
N GLU A 31 8.87 -18.53 -12.66
CA GLU A 31 9.64 -18.07 -13.83
C GLU A 31 10.73 -17.08 -13.41
N GLU A 32 10.46 -16.27 -12.38
CA GLU A 32 11.38 -15.23 -11.89
C GLU A 32 12.28 -15.73 -10.76
N PHE A 33 11.74 -16.57 -9.85
CA PHE A 33 12.44 -17.02 -8.65
C PHE A 33 12.76 -18.50 -8.69
N LYS A 34 13.96 -18.86 -8.21
CA LYS A 34 14.39 -20.24 -8.08
C LYS A 34 13.70 -20.93 -6.90
N ASN A 35 13.38 -22.21 -7.07
CA ASN A 35 12.83 -23.08 -6.03
C ASN A 35 11.52 -22.57 -5.37
N ILE A 36 10.63 -21.98 -6.18
CA ILE A 36 9.25 -21.72 -5.78
C ILE A 36 8.47 -23.03 -5.73
N GLN A 37 7.79 -23.29 -4.60
CA GLN A 37 7.04 -24.52 -4.36
C GLN A 37 5.59 -24.24 -3.97
N ALA A 38 5.37 -23.63 -2.80
CA ALA A 38 4.02 -23.38 -2.28
C ALA A 38 3.30 -22.16 -2.89
N LEU A 39 4.04 -21.28 -3.58
CA LEU A 39 3.52 -20.06 -4.22
C LEU A 39 3.64 -20.11 -5.75
N LYS A 40 3.56 -21.29 -6.36
CA LYS A 40 3.55 -21.39 -7.83
C LYS A 40 2.27 -20.76 -8.40
N GLY A 41 2.36 -20.19 -9.60
CA GLY A 41 1.24 -19.61 -10.32
C GLY A 41 0.77 -18.23 -9.84
N ILE A 42 1.35 -17.68 -8.76
CA ILE A 42 1.11 -16.27 -8.40
C ILE A 42 1.99 -15.35 -9.26
N PRO A 43 1.58 -14.09 -9.50
CA PRO A 43 2.46 -13.10 -10.12
C PRO A 43 3.77 -12.94 -9.32
N ALA A 44 4.91 -12.87 -10.00
CA ALA A 44 6.22 -12.76 -9.35
C ALA A 44 6.30 -11.54 -8.40
N GLU A 45 5.67 -10.42 -8.79
CA GLU A 45 5.59 -9.21 -7.96
C GLU A 45 4.90 -9.42 -6.59
N GLN A 46 4.11 -10.48 -6.43
CA GLN A 46 3.40 -10.80 -5.18
C GLN A 46 4.21 -11.65 -4.20
N VAL A 47 5.36 -12.19 -4.62
CA VAL A 47 6.18 -13.06 -3.75
C VAL A 47 6.70 -12.27 -2.53
N ILE A 48 7.33 -11.12 -2.76
CA ILE A 48 7.91 -10.31 -1.68
C ILE A 48 6.84 -9.74 -0.73
N PRO A 49 5.73 -9.14 -1.21
CA PRO A 49 4.63 -8.74 -0.33
C PRO A 49 4.05 -9.89 0.50
N SER A 50 3.95 -11.09 -0.08
CA SER A 50 3.51 -12.30 0.66
C SER A 50 4.50 -12.71 1.74
N MET A 51 5.82 -12.62 1.47
CA MET A 51 6.84 -12.90 2.47
C MET A 51 6.79 -11.89 3.63
N GLN A 52 6.59 -10.60 3.32
CA GLN A 52 6.40 -9.56 4.35
C GLN A 52 5.17 -9.84 5.21
N PHE A 53 4.07 -10.29 4.61
CA PHE A 53 2.88 -10.71 5.35
C PHE A 53 3.15 -11.89 6.29
N ILE A 54 3.89 -12.90 5.83
CA ILE A 54 4.28 -14.05 6.66
C ILE A 54 5.17 -13.59 7.83
N ALA A 55 6.23 -12.82 7.55
CA ALA A 55 7.14 -12.29 8.55
C ALA A 55 6.39 -11.52 9.65
N ALA A 56 5.49 -10.62 9.25
CA ALA A 56 4.62 -9.89 10.15
C ALA A 56 3.68 -10.81 10.96
N SER A 57 3.15 -11.86 10.33
CA SER A 57 2.25 -12.82 10.98
C SER A 57 2.91 -13.65 12.06
N LEU A 58 4.18 -13.98 11.87
CA LEU A 58 4.98 -14.81 12.76
C LEU A 58 5.82 -13.98 13.74
N GLY A 59 5.94 -12.66 13.56
CA GLY A 59 6.82 -11.83 14.38
C GLY A 59 8.31 -12.13 14.20
N VAL A 60 8.72 -12.49 12.98
CA VAL A 60 10.10 -12.89 12.65
C VAL A 60 10.66 -12.10 11.48
N GLU A 61 11.98 -12.06 11.36
CA GLU A 61 12.68 -11.45 10.22
C GLU A 61 12.92 -12.44 9.06
N CYS A 62 13.27 -11.92 7.88
CA CYS A 62 13.46 -12.74 6.67
C CYS A 62 14.48 -13.86 6.86
N GLU A 63 15.56 -13.59 7.60
CA GLU A 63 16.64 -14.52 7.90
C GLU A 63 16.20 -15.64 8.85
N TYR A 64 15.02 -15.58 9.48
CA TYR A 64 14.50 -16.71 10.23
C TYR A 64 14.25 -17.92 9.29
N CYS A 65 13.71 -17.66 8.10
CA CYS A 65 13.40 -18.68 7.10
C CYS A 65 14.45 -18.76 5.98
N HIS A 66 14.97 -17.63 5.50
CA HIS A 66 15.85 -17.60 4.35
C HIS A 66 17.33 -17.57 4.73
N VAL A 67 18.17 -18.17 3.88
CA VAL A 67 19.62 -18.00 3.94
C VAL A 67 19.95 -16.67 3.27
N ALA A 68 20.73 -15.82 3.93
CA ALA A 68 21.07 -14.50 3.41
C ALA A 68 21.68 -14.62 2.01
N HIS A 69 21.17 -13.84 1.05
CA HIS A 69 21.56 -13.85 -0.36
C HIS A 69 21.36 -15.19 -1.12
N ALA A 70 20.67 -16.17 -0.52
CA ALA A 70 20.42 -17.48 -1.10
C ALA A 70 18.99 -17.95 -0.75
N ASN A 71 18.00 -17.14 -1.13
CA ASN A 71 16.60 -17.35 -0.77
C ASN A 71 16.02 -18.67 -1.31
N GLU A 72 16.63 -19.25 -2.33
CA GLU A 72 16.27 -20.52 -2.94
C GLU A 72 16.68 -21.74 -2.10
N LYS A 73 17.66 -21.61 -1.20
CA LYS A 73 18.15 -22.72 -0.37
C LYS A 73 17.14 -23.13 0.71
N ASP A 74 17.07 -24.43 0.97
CA ASP A 74 16.14 -25.04 1.94
C ASP A 74 16.85 -25.49 3.22
N ASP A 75 18.06 -24.99 3.47
CA ASP A 75 18.92 -25.35 4.59
C ASP A 75 18.26 -25.08 5.96
N LYS A 76 17.31 -24.14 6.01
CA LYS A 76 16.59 -23.76 7.23
C LYS A 76 15.25 -24.50 7.32
N LYS A 77 15.13 -25.35 8.33
CA LYS A 77 13.88 -26.08 8.67
C LYS A 77 12.63 -25.17 8.69
N PRO A 78 12.66 -23.94 9.26
CA PRO A 78 11.52 -23.04 9.22
C PRO A 78 10.93 -22.80 7.82
N LYS A 79 11.77 -22.68 6.78
CA LYS A 79 11.29 -22.48 5.39
C LYS A 79 10.52 -23.68 4.86
N VAL A 80 11.02 -24.89 5.12
CA VAL A 80 10.35 -26.14 4.71
C VAL A 80 9.01 -26.29 5.44
N THR A 81 8.98 -25.97 6.74
CA THR A 81 7.74 -25.95 7.53
C THR A 81 6.76 -24.89 7.02
N ALA A 82 7.23 -23.67 6.73
CA ALA A 82 6.39 -22.59 6.22
C ALA A 82 5.63 -22.98 4.94
N ARG A 83 6.27 -23.73 4.02
CA ARG A 83 5.59 -24.27 2.82
C ARG A 83 4.42 -25.19 3.16
N LYS A 84 4.59 -26.06 4.17
CA LYS A 84 3.51 -26.93 4.66
C LYS A 84 2.37 -26.09 5.25
N MET A 85 2.70 -25.05 6.00
CA MET A 85 1.71 -24.16 6.61
C MET A 85 0.94 -23.34 5.57
N ILE A 86 1.61 -22.87 4.51
CA ILE A 86 0.95 -22.19 3.38
C ILE A 86 -0.07 -23.13 2.74
N ASN A 87 0.33 -24.36 2.42
CA ASN A 87 -0.58 -25.34 1.82
C ASN A 87 -1.76 -25.69 2.75
N MET A 88 -1.49 -25.84 4.06
CA MET A 88 -2.52 -26.10 5.06
C MET A 88 -3.52 -24.94 5.13
N MET A 89 -3.06 -23.70 5.19
CA MET A 89 -3.94 -22.52 5.22
C MET A 89 -4.79 -22.41 3.95
N MET A 90 -4.17 -22.62 2.78
CA MET A 90 -4.90 -22.62 1.51
C MET A 90 -5.96 -23.73 1.46
N ALA A 91 -5.63 -24.93 1.93
CA ALA A 91 -6.57 -26.05 2.01
C ALA A 91 -7.72 -25.75 2.97
N VAL A 92 -7.45 -25.22 4.17
CA VAL A 92 -8.50 -24.85 5.14
C VAL A 92 -9.51 -23.87 4.53
N ASN A 93 -9.03 -22.82 3.85
CA ASN A 93 -9.92 -21.86 3.17
C ASN A 93 -10.72 -22.50 2.04
N LYS A 94 -10.08 -23.32 1.21
CA LYS A 94 -10.75 -24.03 0.12
C LYS A 94 -11.83 -24.98 0.63
N ASP A 95 -11.49 -25.79 1.62
CA ASP A 95 -12.29 -26.93 2.03
C ASP A 95 -13.43 -26.54 3.00
N ASN A 96 -13.28 -25.43 3.73
CA ASN A 96 -14.21 -25.04 4.80
C ASN A 96 -14.89 -23.68 4.59
N PHE A 97 -14.38 -22.85 3.67
CA PHE A 97 -14.84 -21.47 3.48
C PHE A 97 -15.13 -21.15 2.01
N GLU A 98 -15.44 -22.16 1.19
CA GLU A 98 -15.76 -21.99 -0.24
C GLU A 98 -14.64 -21.28 -1.04
N GLY A 99 -13.40 -21.36 -0.55
CA GLY A 99 -12.26 -20.65 -1.11
C GLY A 99 -12.14 -19.18 -0.68
N HIS A 100 -13.09 -18.66 0.11
CA HIS A 100 -12.94 -17.37 0.76
C HIS A 100 -11.81 -17.40 1.78
N ARG A 101 -11.01 -16.33 1.82
CA ARG A 101 -9.87 -16.22 2.72
C ARG A 101 -10.32 -15.72 4.09
N GLU A 102 -10.72 -16.67 4.92
CA GLU A 102 -11.08 -16.45 6.33
C GLU A 102 -9.92 -16.76 7.28
N VAL A 103 -9.12 -17.78 6.95
CA VAL A 103 -7.93 -18.19 7.71
C VAL A 103 -6.68 -17.63 7.04
N THR A 104 -5.77 -17.05 7.81
CA THR A 104 -4.49 -16.51 7.33
C THR A 104 -3.34 -16.95 8.24
N CYS A 105 -2.11 -16.62 7.87
CA CYS A 105 -0.98 -16.81 8.77
C CYS A 105 -1.21 -16.09 10.11
N TYR A 106 -1.77 -14.86 10.07
CA TYR A 106 -2.01 -14.06 11.28
C TYR A 106 -3.10 -14.63 12.19
N SER A 107 -4.15 -15.26 11.63
CA SER A 107 -5.22 -15.86 12.46
C SER A 107 -4.70 -16.99 13.35
N CYS A 108 -3.67 -17.71 12.91
CA CYS A 108 -3.03 -18.78 13.68
C CYS A 108 -1.86 -18.28 14.54
N HIS A 109 -0.95 -17.49 13.97
CA HIS A 109 0.32 -17.13 14.62
C HIS A 109 0.22 -15.90 15.53
N ARG A 110 -0.62 -14.91 15.17
CA ARG A 110 -0.86 -13.70 15.98
C ARG A 110 0.42 -12.97 16.43
N GLY A 111 1.45 -12.94 15.58
CA GLY A 111 2.74 -12.31 15.88
C GLY A 111 3.73 -13.19 16.64
N SER A 112 3.45 -14.49 16.81
CA SER A 112 4.34 -15.49 17.40
C SER A 112 4.84 -16.48 16.35
N ALA A 113 6.11 -16.87 16.45
CA ALA A 113 6.72 -17.82 15.51
C ALA A 113 5.98 -19.16 15.51
N ASP A 114 5.44 -19.57 16.66
CA ASP A 114 4.60 -20.74 16.84
C ASP A 114 3.18 -20.34 17.32
N PRO A 115 2.10 -20.94 16.80
CA PRO A 115 0.74 -20.71 17.28
C PRO A 115 0.58 -21.10 18.75
N VAL A 116 -0.14 -20.28 19.52
CA VAL A 116 -0.46 -20.58 20.93
C VAL A 116 -1.60 -21.58 20.99
N GLY A 117 -1.29 -22.84 21.33
CA GLY A 117 -2.26 -23.94 21.40
C GLY A 117 -2.99 -24.09 22.75
N THR A 118 -2.51 -23.41 23.79
CA THR A 118 -3.10 -23.44 25.14
C THR A 118 -3.81 -22.12 25.44
N PRO A 119 -5.08 -22.15 25.86
CA PRO A 119 -5.77 -20.96 26.35
C PRO A 119 -4.99 -20.27 27.48
N ILE A 120 -4.92 -18.94 27.44
CA ILE A 120 -4.28 -18.13 28.48
C ILE A 120 -5.27 -17.98 29.64
N ILE A 121 -4.87 -18.33 30.87
CA ILE A 121 -5.71 -18.29 32.10
C ILE A 121 -5.39 -17.03 32.93
N THR A 122 -5.31 -15.85 32.31
CA THR A 122 -5.05 -14.58 33.01
C THR A 122 -6.29 -13.69 33.02
N ASP A 123 -6.55 -13.02 34.15
CA ASP A 123 -7.61 -12.00 34.29
C ASP A 123 -7.30 -10.71 33.49
N ASP A 124 -6.03 -10.52 33.13
CA ASP A 124 -5.61 -9.56 32.12
C ASP A 124 -5.75 -10.20 30.74
N GLU A 125 -6.89 -9.99 30.10
CA GLU A 125 -7.08 -10.39 28.71
C GLU A 125 -6.08 -9.66 27.79
N PRO A 126 -5.35 -10.36 26.92
CA PRO A 126 -4.83 -9.72 25.73
C PRO A 126 -6.03 -9.33 24.86
N ARG A 127 -6.38 -8.04 24.86
CA ARG A 127 -7.43 -7.46 24.01
C ARG A 127 -7.38 -8.08 22.61
N ARG A 128 -8.42 -8.85 22.27
CA ARG A 128 -8.66 -9.30 20.90
C ARG A 128 -8.92 -8.06 20.05
N ALA A 129 -7.91 -7.61 19.30
CA ALA A 129 -8.14 -6.77 18.14
C ALA A 129 -8.78 -7.65 17.05
N GLY A 130 -10.10 -7.81 17.09
CA GLY A 130 -10.87 -8.59 16.12
C GLY A 130 -12.01 -9.33 16.76
N GLY A 131 -13.18 -8.70 16.75
CA GLY A 131 -14.43 -9.23 17.31
C GLY A 131 -14.68 -8.72 18.72
N GLU A 132 -15.24 -7.50 18.82
CA GLU A 132 -16.06 -7.22 19.99
C GLU A 132 -17.13 -8.31 20.06
N GLU A 133 -17.14 -9.07 21.15
CA GLU A 133 -18.32 -9.81 21.53
C GLU A 133 -19.49 -8.84 21.49
N LYS A 134 -20.48 -9.16 20.66
CA LYS A 134 -21.76 -8.48 20.64
C LYS A 134 -22.31 -8.58 22.06
N LYS A 135 -22.15 -7.55 22.88
CA LYS A 135 -22.93 -7.39 24.11
C LYS A 135 -24.39 -7.29 23.68
N THR A 136 -25.08 -8.43 23.68
CA THR A 136 -26.52 -8.50 23.48
C THR A 136 -27.16 -7.86 24.70
N GLY A 137 -27.55 -6.59 24.59
CA GLY A 137 -28.33 -5.91 25.62
C GLY A 137 -28.17 -4.39 25.68
N GLU A 138 -27.07 -3.81 25.20
CA GLU A 138 -26.95 -2.35 25.09
C GLU A 138 -27.57 -1.85 23.80
N ALA A 139 -28.46 -0.86 23.90
CA ALA A 139 -28.97 -0.14 22.75
C ALA A 139 -27.76 0.38 21.95
N LYS A 140 -27.66 0.00 20.66
CA LYS A 140 -26.59 0.50 19.80
C LYS A 140 -26.57 2.03 19.91
N PRO A 141 -25.43 2.65 20.25
CA PRO A 141 -25.35 4.10 20.25
C PRO A 141 -25.82 4.60 18.88
N VAL A 142 -26.66 5.63 18.88
CA VAL A 142 -27.07 6.27 17.63
C VAL A 142 -25.84 7.00 17.09
N LEU A 143 -25.21 6.42 16.08
CA LEU A 143 -24.03 6.98 15.43
C LEU A 143 -24.46 7.93 14.31
N PRO A 144 -23.69 9.00 14.05
CA PRO A 144 -23.92 9.86 12.89
C PRO A 144 -23.84 9.09 11.58
N ALA A 145 -24.52 9.58 10.55
CA ALA A 145 -24.39 9.01 9.22
C ALA A 145 -22.97 9.22 8.67
N ALA A 146 -22.43 8.23 7.94
CA ALA A 146 -21.10 8.35 7.35
C ALA A 146 -20.96 9.59 6.45
N ASP A 147 -22.01 9.91 5.68
CA ASP A 147 -22.03 11.08 4.82
C ASP A 147 -21.87 12.39 5.58
N GLU A 148 -22.46 12.51 6.76
CA GLU A 148 -22.32 13.67 7.64
C GLU A 148 -20.87 13.82 8.10
N LEU A 149 -20.26 12.73 8.56
CA LEU A 149 -18.88 12.73 9.05
C LEU A 149 -17.87 13.05 7.93
N LEU A 150 -18.05 12.46 6.75
CA LEU A 150 -17.20 12.73 5.58
C LEU A 150 -17.36 14.18 5.09
N ASN A 151 -18.59 14.72 5.09
CA ASN A 151 -18.83 16.12 4.75
C ASN A 151 -18.24 17.07 5.80
N LYS A 152 -18.34 16.73 7.09
CA LYS A 152 -17.71 17.48 8.19
C LYS A 152 -16.20 17.50 8.03
N TYR A 153 -15.59 16.36 7.71
CA TYR A 153 -14.16 16.28 7.42
C TYR A 153 -13.76 17.17 6.24
N LEU A 154 -14.47 17.06 5.12
CA LEU A 154 -14.24 17.88 3.93
C LEU A 154 -14.42 19.39 4.23
N ALA A 155 -15.37 19.78 5.07
CA ALA A 155 -15.54 21.16 5.50
C ALA A 155 -14.39 21.62 6.41
N ALA A 156 -13.97 20.79 7.37
CA ALA A 156 -12.92 21.11 8.34
C ALA A 156 -11.54 21.36 7.69
N ILE A 157 -11.29 20.74 6.54
CA ILE A 157 -10.08 20.99 5.75
C ILE A 157 -10.16 22.20 4.81
N GLY A 158 -11.34 22.78 4.60
CA GLY A 158 -11.54 23.96 3.74
C GLY A 158 -12.49 23.75 2.54
N GLY A 159 -13.02 22.55 2.34
CA GLY A 159 -13.99 22.24 1.28
C GLY A 159 -13.36 21.93 -0.09
N SER A 160 -14.16 21.34 -0.99
CA SER A 160 -13.69 20.92 -2.32
C SER A 160 -13.20 22.07 -3.19
N GLU A 161 -13.82 23.26 -3.08
CA GLU A 161 -13.44 24.41 -3.89
C GLU A 161 -12.04 24.92 -3.52
N ALA A 162 -11.75 25.09 -2.24
CA ALA A 162 -10.43 25.51 -1.77
C ALA A 162 -9.36 24.47 -2.11
N LEU A 163 -9.67 23.18 -1.93
CA LEU A 163 -8.77 22.09 -2.32
C LEU A 163 -8.41 22.15 -3.79
N ARG A 164 -9.39 22.29 -4.70
CA ARG A 164 -9.16 22.30 -6.15
C ARG A 164 -8.36 23.50 -6.65
N LYS A 165 -8.31 24.61 -5.88
CA LYS A 165 -7.43 25.76 -6.17
C LYS A 165 -5.95 25.44 -5.95
N ILE A 166 -5.64 24.32 -5.29
CA ILE A 166 -4.28 23.86 -5.08
C ILE A 166 -3.97 22.75 -6.10
N THR A 167 -2.95 22.95 -6.93
CA THR A 167 -2.55 21.97 -7.97
C THR A 167 -1.16 21.39 -7.77
N SER A 168 -0.37 21.98 -6.88
CA SER A 168 0.97 21.50 -6.54
C SER A 168 1.34 21.88 -5.12
N ARG A 169 2.23 21.10 -4.52
CA ARG A 169 2.72 21.33 -3.17
C ARG A 169 4.18 20.91 -3.04
N VAL A 170 4.96 21.74 -2.36
CA VAL A 170 6.30 21.40 -1.87
C VAL A 170 6.30 21.51 -0.36
N GLN A 171 6.72 20.44 0.31
CA GLN A 171 6.85 20.39 1.76
C GLN A 171 8.31 20.08 2.10
N LYS A 172 8.86 20.79 3.08
CA LYS A 172 10.19 20.53 3.63
C LYS A 172 10.09 20.34 5.13
N GLY A 173 10.93 19.46 5.65
CA GLY A 173 11.07 19.28 7.08
C GLY A 173 11.97 18.09 7.40
N THR A 174 11.61 17.36 8.44
CA THR A 174 12.45 16.31 9.03
C THR A 174 11.69 14.99 9.07
N LEU A 175 12.33 13.91 8.61
CA LEU A 175 11.85 12.54 8.77
C LEU A 175 12.64 11.86 9.90
N THR A 176 11.93 11.33 10.88
CA THR A 176 12.46 10.56 12.00
C THR A 176 12.15 9.08 11.79
N VAL A 177 13.16 8.24 11.63
CA VAL A 177 12.98 6.78 11.50
C VAL A 177 12.86 6.13 12.88
N PHE A 178 12.30 4.92 12.92
CA PHE A 178 12.33 4.07 14.11
C PHE A 178 13.78 3.86 14.55
N GLY A 179 14.09 4.13 15.82
CA GLY A 179 15.45 4.23 16.34
C GLY A 179 15.93 5.67 16.59
N GLY A 180 15.14 6.68 16.21
CA GLY A 180 15.34 8.08 16.61
C GLY A 180 16.29 8.89 15.73
N GLN A 181 16.81 8.32 14.64
CA GLN A 181 17.62 9.08 13.68
C GLN A 181 16.73 10.03 12.87
N HIS A 182 17.28 11.21 12.58
CA HIS A 182 16.58 12.29 11.86
C HIS A 182 17.28 12.59 10.53
N PHE A 183 16.49 12.78 9.49
CA PHE A 183 16.97 13.08 8.14
C PHE A 183 16.16 14.21 7.51
N PRO A 184 16.78 15.13 6.75
CA PRO A 184 16.04 16.09 5.96
C PRO A 184 15.10 15.38 4.99
N ALA A 185 13.87 15.88 4.90
CA ALA A 185 12.83 15.33 4.06
C ALA A 185 12.18 16.39 3.18
N GLU A 186 11.90 16.01 1.95
CA GLU A 186 11.17 16.82 0.98
C GLU A 186 10.02 16.00 0.40
N VAL A 187 8.82 16.58 0.35
CA VAL A 187 7.66 15.96 -0.30
C VAL A 187 7.17 16.88 -1.40
N TYR A 188 7.09 16.36 -2.60
CA TYR A 188 6.54 17.04 -3.76
C TYR A 188 5.26 16.33 -4.17
N SER A 189 4.20 17.10 -4.37
CA SER A 189 2.93 16.58 -4.87
C SER A 189 2.42 17.44 -6.01
N LYS A 190 1.81 16.82 -7.01
CA LYS A 190 1.21 17.49 -8.16
C LYS A 190 -0.12 16.80 -8.49
N ALA A 191 -1.16 17.59 -8.65
CA ALA A 191 -2.48 17.08 -8.96
C ALA A 191 -2.49 16.37 -10.34
N PRO A 192 -3.34 15.34 -10.51
CA PRO A 192 -4.29 14.83 -9.51
C PRO A 192 -3.66 13.82 -8.52
N ASP A 193 -2.60 13.12 -8.90
CA ASP A 193 -2.17 11.89 -8.20
C ASP A 193 -0.66 11.62 -8.27
N LYS A 194 0.17 12.66 -8.44
CA LYS A 194 1.63 12.53 -8.41
C LYS A 194 2.18 12.90 -7.04
N ARG A 195 3.02 12.04 -6.47
CA ARG A 195 3.68 12.29 -5.19
C ARG A 195 5.08 11.68 -5.15
N VAL A 196 6.05 12.41 -4.63
CA VAL A 196 7.38 11.90 -4.32
C VAL A 196 7.82 12.40 -2.95
N SER A 197 8.26 11.47 -2.10
CA SER A 197 8.84 11.72 -0.78
C SER A 197 10.31 11.35 -0.83
N ILE A 198 11.19 12.29 -0.53
CA ILE A 198 12.64 12.15 -0.58
C ILE A 198 13.17 12.32 0.85
N MET A 199 13.90 11.31 1.32
CA MET A 199 14.68 11.34 2.56
C MET A 199 16.16 11.44 2.19
N ARG A 200 16.84 12.49 2.64
CA ARG A 200 18.24 12.76 2.34
C ARG A 200 19.14 11.97 3.29
N LEU A 201 19.82 10.93 2.80
CA LEU A 201 20.84 10.21 3.57
C LEU A 201 22.24 10.67 3.13
N GLN A 202 23.24 10.41 3.98
CA GLN A 202 24.65 10.67 3.61
C GLN A 202 25.12 9.83 2.41
N SER A 203 24.57 8.62 2.24
CA SER A 203 24.89 7.71 1.15
C SER A 203 24.11 7.98 -0.15
N GLY A 204 23.21 8.96 -0.16
CA GLY A 204 22.30 9.30 -1.26
C GLY A 204 20.83 9.19 -0.86
N ASP A 205 19.93 9.58 -1.76
CA ASP A 205 18.51 9.71 -1.42
C ASP A 205 17.80 8.36 -1.27
N SER A 206 16.91 8.28 -0.27
CA SER A 206 15.84 7.29 -0.22
C SER A 206 14.55 7.95 -0.72
N VAL A 207 13.93 7.37 -1.73
CA VAL A 207 12.78 7.93 -2.43
C VAL A 207 11.62 6.94 -2.37
N THR A 208 10.43 7.43 -2.06
CA THR A 208 9.17 6.73 -2.31
C THR A 208 8.32 7.62 -3.20
N ALA A 209 7.89 7.12 -4.34
CA ALA A 209 7.18 7.92 -5.33
C ALA A 209 6.05 7.15 -6.00
N PHE A 210 5.12 7.90 -6.57
CA PHE A 210 4.03 7.46 -7.43
C PHE A 210 3.79 8.52 -8.49
N ASP A 211 3.82 8.13 -9.77
CA ASP A 211 3.71 9.04 -10.92
C ASP A 211 2.28 9.23 -11.45
N GLY A 212 1.29 8.68 -10.75
CA GLY A 212 -0.11 8.59 -11.19
C GLY A 212 -0.48 7.21 -11.77
N LYS A 213 0.51 6.36 -12.05
CA LYS A 213 0.30 5.01 -12.61
C LYS A 213 1.16 3.95 -11.90
N GLN A 214 2.44 4.23 -11.74
CA GLN A 214 3.45 3.33 -11.21
C GLN A 214 4.19 4.03 -10.07
N GLY A 215 4.33 3.32 -8.96
CA GLY A 215 5.14 3.72 -7.83
C GLY A 215 6.44 2.95 -7.74
N TRP A 216 7.39 3.52 -7.02
CA TRP A 216 8.67 2.90 -6.76
C TRP A 216 9.22 3.34 -5.41
N LEU A 217 10.07 2.47 -4.86
CA LEU A 217 10.95 2.78 -3.76
C LEU A 217 12.38 2.69 -4.29
N SER A 218 13.21 3.70 -4.06
CA SER A 218 14.63 3.63 -4.40
C SER A 218 15.50 4.08 -3.24
N VAL A 219 16.61 3.39 -3.07
CA VAL A 219 17.73 3.77 -2.22
C VAL A 219 19.00 3.72 -3.07
N PRO A 220 20.14 4.25 -2.62
CA PRO A 220 21.38 4.20 -3.40
C PRO A 220 21.69 2.77 -3.87
N GLY A 221 21.79 2.57 -5.18
CA GLY A 221 22.09 1.29 -5.82
C GLY A 221 20.94 0.28 -5.92
N ARG A 222 19.71 0.61 -5.48
CA ARG A 222 18.56 -0.30 -5.58
C ARG A 222 17.26 0.45 -5.88
N VAL A 223 16.53 -0.05 -6.87
CA VAL A 223 15.17 0.41 -7.21
C VAL A 223 14.23 -0.78 -7.11
N HIS A 224 13.09 -0.58 -6.47
CA HIS A 224 12.00 -1.53 -6.37
C HIS A 224 10.74 -0.89 -6.94
N MET A 225 10.26 -1.42 -8.06
CA MET A 225 8.97 -1.03 -8.63
C MET A 225 7.86 -1.66 -7.79
N MET A 226 6.88 -0.86 -7.40
CA MET A 226 5.70 -1.34 -6.67
C MET A 226 4.88 -2.32 -7.52
N SER A 227 4.39 -3.37 -6.90
CA SER A 227 3.39 -4.29 -7.46
C SER A 227 2.06 -3.59 -7.75
N ALA A 228 1.14 -4.25 -8.47
CA ALA A 228 -0.20 -3.71 -8.71
C ALA A 228 -0.97 -3.38 -7.40
N ALA A 229 -0.83 -4.23 -6.38
CA ALA A 229 -1.47 -4.03 -5.08
C ALA A 229 -0.86 -2.84 -4.32
N GLU A 230 0.46 -2.68 -4.37
CA GLU A 230 1.15 -1.53 -3.78
C GLU A 230 0.82 -0.23 -4.53
N ASN A 231 0.71 -0.27 -5.86
CA ASN A 231 0.28 0.87 -6.68
C ASN A 231 -1.15 1.32 -6.33
N ALA A 232 -2.08 0.38 -6.15
CA ALA A 232 -3.45 0.69 -5.72
C ALA A 232 -3.45 1.41 -4.36
N ALA A 233 -2.60 0.98 -3.43
CA ALA A 233 -2.47 1.60 -2.12
C ALA A 233 -1.74 2.96 -2.17
N ALA A 234 -0.70 3.09 -3.00
CA ALA A 234 0.03 4.34 -3.21
C ALA A 234 -0.83 5.42 -3.88
N ARG A 235 -1.76 5.02 -4.76
CA ARG A 235 -2.73 5.93 -5.37
C ARG A 235 -3.59 6.65 -4.33
N ILE A 236 -3.99 5.96 -3.25
CA ILE A 236 -4.74 6.58 -2.15
C ILE A 236 -3.88 7.64 -1.45
N ASP A 237 -2.60 7.35 -1.20
CA ASP A 237 -1.67 8.29 -0.56
C ASP A 237 -1.30 9.48 -1.46
N ALA A 238 -1.38 9.30 -2.78
CA ALA A 238 -1.00 10.29 -3.77
C ALA A 238 -2.19 11.15 -4.25
N ASP A 239 -3.43 10.72 -4.01
CA ASP A 239 -4.63 11.48 -4.38
C ASP A 239 -4.63 12.85 -3.69
N PHE A 240 -4.33 13.87 -4.48
CA PHE A 240 -4.15 15.24 -4.02
C PHE A 240 -5.44 15.82 -3.44
N TYR A 241 -6.59 15.31 -3.89
CA TYR A 241 -7.91 15.74 -3.48
C TYR A 241 -8.66 14.65 -2.70
N PHE A 242 -7.91 13.72 -2.09
CA PHE A 242 -8.44 12.56 -1.35
C PHE A 242 -9.71 12.83 -0.54
N PRO A 243 -9.79 13.88 0.31
CA PRO A 243 -11.00 14.12 1.09
C PRO A 243 -12.27 14.38 0.27
N ALA A 244 -12.12 14.99 -0.91
CA ALA A 244 -13.21 15.23 -1.85
C ALA A 244 -13.52 14.00 -2.72
N HIS A 245 -12.59 13.06 -2.84
CA HIS A 245 -12.70 11.86 -3.67
C HIS A 245 -13.13 10.61 -2.89
N LEU A 246 -13.18 10.64 -1.55
CA LEU A 246 -13.54 9.50 -0.71
C LEU A 246 -14.78 8.74 -1.21
N LYS A 247 -15.88 9.45 -1.49
CA LYS A 247 -17.15 8.85 -1.95
C LYS A 247 -17.12 8.33 -3.40
N THR A 248 -16.08 8.68 -4.16
CA THR A 248 -15.81 8.13 -5.50
C THR A 248 -14.89 6.92 -5.41
N LEU A 249 -13.97 6.90 -4.44
CA LEU A 249 -13.05 5.79 -4.20
C LEU A 249 -13.75 4.59 -3.57
N TYR A 250 -14.75 4.83 -2.71
CA TYR A 250 -15.47 3.78 -1.98
C TYR A 250 -16.99 3.88 -2.13
N GLU A 251 -17.65 2.75 -2.40
CA GLU A 251 -19.09 2.69 -2.68
C GLU A 251 -19.97 2.76 -1.42
N LYS A 252 -19.53 2.10 -0.33
CA LYS A 252 -20.29 1.99 0.91
C LYS A 252 -19.45 2.40 2.11
N PHE A 253 -20.09 3.05 3.08
CA PHE A 253 -19.46 3.44 4.33
C PHE A 253 -20.27 2.96 5.52
N SER A 254 -19.58 2.38 6.50
CA SER A 254 -20.14 2.12 7.83
C SER A 254 -19.48 3.02 8.87
N VAL A 255 -20.18 3.29 9.96
CA VAL A 255 -19.66 4.04 11.11
C VAL A 255 -19.74 3.16 12.34
N ASP A 256 -18.64 3.11 13.07
CA ASP A 256 -18.49 2.42 14.34
C ASP A 256 -17.86 3.40 15.36
N PRO A 257 -17.96 3.14 16.67
CA PRO A 257 -17.15 3.86 17.65
C PRO A 257 -15.66 3.71 17.31
N GLY A 258 -14.92 4.83 17.30
CA GLY A 258 -13.48 4.81 17.09
C GLY A 258 -12.71 4.68 18.40
N GLU A 259 -11.43 4.35 18.29
CA GLU A 259 -10.51 4.38 19.44
C GLU A 259 -10.12 5.81 19.82
N LYS A 260 -9.58 5.99 21.02
CA LYS A 260 -9.00 7.28 21.43
C LYS A 260 -7.61 7.42 20.83
N ILE A 261 -7.35 8.50 20.11
CA ILE A 261 -6.05 8.76 19.45
C ILE A 261 -5.49 10.06 20.01
N ASP A 262 -4.32 9.99 20.65
CA ASP A 262 -3.65 11.13 21.28
C ASP A 262 -4.57 11.99 22.17
N GLY A 263 -5.50 11.34 22.89
CA GLY A 263 -6.46 12.01 23.77
C GLY A 263 -7.76 12.47 23.10
N HIS A 264 -7.90 12.29 21.79
CA HIS A 264 -9.11 12.63 21.02
C HIS A 264 -10.03 11.43 20.85
N ASP A 265 -11.31 11.61 21.16
CA ASP A 265 -12.34 10.61 20.85
C ASP A 265 -12.65 10.65 19.35
N THR A 266 -12.74 9.46 18.72
CA THR A 266 -12.96 9.38 17.26
C THR A 266 -14.21 8.59 16.88
N TYR A 267 -14.69 8.82 15.66
CA TYR A 267 -15.54 7.89 14.94
C TYR A 267 -14.69 7.09 13.95
N LEU A 268 -14.90 5.78 13.89
CA LEU A 268 -14.33 4.93 12.84
C LEU A 268 -15.30 4.89 11.67
N VAL A 269 -14.88 5.44 10.54
CA VAL A 269 -15.58 5.32 9.25
C VAL A 269 -14.86 4.28 8.39
N VAL A 270 -15.58 3.25 7.94
CA VAL A 270 -15.00 2.18 7.11
C VAL A 270 -15.60 2.21 5.71
N GLY A 271 -14.78 2.57 4.72
CA GLY A 271 -15.11 2.52 3.29
C GLY A 271 -14.92 1.12 2.72
N ARG A 272 -15.88 0.65 1.90
CA ARG A 272 -15.87 -0.66 1.24
C ARG A 272 -16.34 -0.56 -0.21
N THR A 273 -15.62 -1.27 -1.07
CA THR A 273 -15.94 -1.51 -2.49
C THR A 273 -15.66 -2.99 -2.77
N PRO A 274 -16.57 -3.74 -3.42
CA PRO A 274 -16.30 -5.14 -3.76
C PRO A 274 -14.97 -5.31 -4.52
N GLY A 275 -14.18 -6.30 -4.11
CA GLY A 275 -12.88 -6.59 -4.75
C GLY A 275 -11.74 -5.65 -4.36
N GLN A 276 -11.93 -4.76 -3.39
CA GLN A 276 -10.88 -3.88 -2.86
C GLN A 276 -10.76 -4.02 -1.34
N PRO A 277 -9.55 -3.85 -0.77
CA PRO A 277 -9.39 -3.76 0.67
C PRO A 277 -10.19 -2.59 1.27
N PRO A 278 -10.70 -2.75 2.51
CA PRO A 278 -11.40 -1.67 3.18
C PRO A 278 -10.44 -0.52 3.52
N LEU A 279 -10.98 0.69 3.56
CA LEU A 279 -10.29 1.87 4.08
C LEU A 279 -10.88 2.21 5.45
N ARG A 280 -10.02 2.41 6.46
CA ARG A 280 -10.46 2.84 7.80
C ARG A 280 -10.01 4.26 8.05
N LEU A 281 -10.94 5.11 8.45
CA LEU A 281 -10.72 6.52 8.74
C LEU A 281 -11.18 6.81 10.16
N TYR A 282 -10.29 7.32 11.00
CA TYR A 282 -10.61 7.73 12.36
C TYR A 282 -10.74 9.24 12.37
N LEU A 283 -11.99 9.72 12.42
CA LEU A 283 -12.32 11.14 12.39
C LEU A 283 -12.53 11.64 13.81
N ASP A 284 -11.84 12.71 14.18
CA ASP A 284 -12.00 13.40 15.46
C ASP A 284 -13.45 13.87 15.65
N LYS A 285 -14.05 13.55 16.79
CA LYS A 285 -15.45 13.91 17.06
C LYS A 285 -15.67 15.42 17.09
N GLU A 286 -14.72 16.17 17.64
CA GLU A 286 -14.84 17.61 17.83
C GLU A 286 -14.60 18.37 16.51
N SER A 287 -13.39 18.30 15.98
CA SER A 287 -12.95 19.04 14.80
C SER A 287 -13.42 18.43 13.47
N GLY A 288 -13.72 17.14 13.44
CA GLY A 288 -13.99 16.39 12.21
C GLY A 288 -12.73 16.04 11.39
N LEU A 289 -11.53 16.36 11.88
CA LEU A 289 -10.29 16.07 11.17
C LEU A 289 -9.93 14.59 11.22
N LEU A 290 -9.32 14.11 10.14
CA LEU A 290 -8.78 12.75 10.07
C LEU A 290 -7.55 12.61 10.95
N LEU A 291 -7.62 11.81 12.01
CA LEU A 291 -6.48 11.56 12.91
C LEU A 291 -5.70 10.30 12.54
N ARG A 292 -6.37 9.31 11.95
CA ARG A 292 -5.72 8.07 11.49
C ARG A 292 -6.39 7.51 10.26
N LEU A 293 -5.57 7.04 9.32
CA LEU A 293 -5.99 6.27 8.17
C LEU A 293 -5.32 4.90 8.22
N ILE A 294 -6.08 3.83 7.98
CA ILE A 294 -5.53 2.49 7.74
C ILE A 294 -5.98 2.03 6.36
N ARG A 295 -5.01 1.76 5.49
CA ARG A 295 -5.20 1.14 4.18
C ARG A 295 -4.42 -0.17 4.12
N TYR A 296 -4.71 -0.98 3.11
CA TYR A 296 -4.06 -2.27 2.96
C TYR A 296 -3.61 -2.50 1.52
N ALA A 297 -2.52 -3.26 1.36
CA ALA A 297 -2.14 -3.87 0.09
C ALA A 297 -2.52 -5.36 0.12
N GLU A 298 -3.22 -5.83 -0.91
CA GLU A 298 -3.53 -7.25 -1.09
C GLU A 298 -2.28 -8.07 -1.37
N THR A 299 -2.24 -9.27 -0.81
CA THR A 299 -1.30 -10.33 -1.18
C THR A 299 -2.09 -11.63 -1.34
N PRO A 300 -1.56 -12.70 -1.95
CA PRO A 300 -2.21 -14.01 -1.94
C PRO A 300 -2.52 -14.57 -0.53
N LEU A 301 -1.73 -14.24 0.49
CA LEU A 301 -1.80 -14.87 1.81
C LEU A 301 -2.56 -14.06 2.86
N GLY A 302 -2.87 -12.81 2.56
CA GLY A 302 -3.55 -11.86 3.44
C GLY A 302 -3.30 -10.43 3.01
N THR A 303 -3.61 -9.47 3.86
CA THR A 303 -3.46 -8.05 3.57
C THR A 303 -2.36 -7.41 4.41
N ASN A 304 -1.48 -6.64 3.79
CA ASN A 304 -0.45 -5.86 4.50
C ASN A 304 -1.02 -4.49 4.91
N PRO A 305 -1.15 -4.19 6.21
CA PRO A 305 -1.67 -2.90 6.66
C PRO A 305 -0.62 -1.80 6.56
N THR A 306 -1.08 -0.58 6.29
CA THR A 306 -0.34 0.66 6.51
C THR A 306 -1.24 1.60 7.30
N GLN A 307 -0.78 1.98 8.47
CA GLN A 307 -1.41 2.99 9.31
C GLN A 307 -0.69 4.33 9.12
N ILE A 308 -1.45 5.41 8.99
CA ILE A 308 -0.94 6.77 8.92
C ILE A 308 -1.67 7.61 9.97
N ASP A 309 -0.94 8.09 10.97
CA ASP A 309 -1.46 8.96 12.02
C ASP A 309 -1.13 10.41 11.67
N TYR A 310 -2.12 11.29 11.65
CA TYR A 310 -2.01 12.69 11.28
C TYR A 310 -2.14 13.59 12.51
N ALA A 311 -1.29 14.60 12.60
CA ALA A 311 -1.27 15.56 13.69
C ALA A 311 -0.75 16.93 13.21
N ASP A 312 -0.77 17.91 14.13
CA ASP A 312 -0.26 19.27 13.87
C ASP A 312 -0.94 19.90 12.65
N TYR A 313 -2.28 19.93 12.66
CA TYR A 313 -3.05 20.51 11.57
C TYR A 313 -2.94 22.04 11.55
N ARG A 314 -2.48 22.60 10.44
CA ARG A 314 -2.33 24.05 10.25
C ARG A 314 -3.01 24.51 8.97
N ASP A 315 -3.37 25.79 8.90
CA ASP A 315 -3.81 26.41 7.66
C ASP A 315 -2.62 26.61 6.71
N ALA A 316 -2.80 26.28 5.44
CA ALA A 316 -1.87 26.56 4.36
C ALA A 316 -2.66 27.02 3.12
N ASN A 317 -2.82 28.34 2.99
CA ASN A 317 -3.56 28.99 1.91
C ASN A 317 -5.07 28.65 1.91
N GLY A 318 -5.71 28.67 3.08
CA GLY A 318 -7.15 28.42 3.23
C GLY A 318 -7.53 26.94 3.17
N VAL A 319 -6.54 26.04 3.19
CA VAL A 319 -6.74 24.59 3.34
C VAL A 319 -5.99 24.13 4.58
N LYS A 320 -6.70 23.44 5.48
CA LYS A 320 -6.10 22.85 6.67
C LYS A 320 -5.47 21.50 6.32
N MET A 321 -4.22 21.30 6.69
CA MET A 321 -3.47 20.08 6.39
C MET A 321 -2.54 19.66 7.53
N PRO A 322 -2.19 18.37 7.65
CA PRO A 322 -1.30 17.91 8.72
C PRO A 322 0.15 18.33 8.44
N PHE A 323 0.79 18.91 9.45
CA PHE A 323 2.24 19.18 9.45
C PHE A 323 3.02 18.07 10.15
N ARG A 324 2.36 17.08 10.74
CA ARG A 324 3.00 15.87 11.23
C ARG A 324 2.22 14.65 10.77
N TRP A 325 2.91 13.65 10.23
CA TRP A 325 2.31 12.34 10.09
C TRP A 325 3.28 11.22 10.37
N THR A 326 2.78 10.15 10.98
CA THR A 326 3.54 8.95 11.29
C THR A 326 3.00 7.79 10.47
N GLN A 327 3.83 7.21 9.61
CA GLN A 327 3.49 6.02 8.86
C GLN A 327 4.06 4.80 9.59
N ALA A 328 3.20 3.81 9.85
CA ALA A 328 3.55 2.55 10.46
C ALA A 328 3.07 1.39 9.58
N ARG A 329 3.96 0.43 9.36
CA ARG A 329 3.70 -0.87 8.72
C ARG A 329 4.42 -1.93 9.55
N PRO A 330 4.09 -3.23 9.41
CA PRO A 330 4.84 -4.27 10.11
C PRO A 330 6.36 -4.11 9.87
N GLY A 331 7.14 -4.11 10.95
CA GLY A 331 8.60 -3.97 10.92
C GLY A 331 9.15 -2.58 10.61
N ASN A 332 8.34 -1.56 10.29
CA ASN A 332 8.86 -0.22 9.99
C ASN A 332 7.91 0.91 10.42
N ARG A 333 8.48 1.95 11.02
CA ARG A 333 7.77 3.16 11.41
C ARG A 333 8.64 4.38 11.17
N PHE A 334 8.05 5.45 10.68
CA PHE A 334 8.72 6.75 10.61
C PHE A 334 7.71 7.88 10.75
N THR A 335 8.20 9.03 11.19
CA THR A 335 7.41 10.27 11.32
C THR A 335 8.00 11.33 10.43
N ILE A 336 7.17 12.02 9.66
CA ILE A 336 7.56 13.26 8.95
C ILE A 336 6.96 14.43 9.73
N GLN A 337 7.82 15.34 10.16
CA GLN A 337 7.47 16.67 10.65
C GLN A 337 7.78 17.67 9.55
N VAL A 338 6.76 18.37 9.09
CA VAL A 338 6.85 19.45 8.11
C VAL A 338 7.09 20.76 8.84
N GLU A 339 8.00 21.54 8.28
CA GLU A 339 8.41 22.84 8.79
C GLU A 339 7.99 23.94 7.81
N GLN A 340 8.01 23.64 6.51
CA GLN A 340 7.67 24.58 5.45
C GLN A 340 6.73 23.94 4.43
N VAL A 341 5.71 24.68 4.00
CA VAL A 341 4.79 24.31 2.92
C VAL A 341 4.71 25.46 1.93
N GLN A 342 4.76 25.13 0.65
CA GLN A 342 4.48 26.05 -0.46
C GLN A 342 3.45 25.39 -1.37
N GLN A 343 2.30 26.03 -1.53
CA GLN A 343 1.24 25.60 -2.44
C GLN A 343 1.38 26.31 -3.79
N ASN A 344 0.92 25.70 -4.87
CA ASN A 344 0.84 26.30 -6.21
C ASN A 344 2.17 26.80 -6.78
N VAL A 345 3.28 26.19 -6.34
CA VAL A 345 4.61 26.44 -6.90
C VAL A 345 4.92 25.47 -8.04
N HIS A 346 5.82 25.87 -8.94
CA HIS A 346 6.26 24.99 -10.02
C HIS A 346 6.95 23.73 -9.44
N VAL A 347 6.49 22.56 -9.88
CA VAL A 347 7.11 21.26 -9.59
C VAL A 347 7.43 20.59 -10.91
N ASP A 348 8.73 20.37 -11.14
CA ASP A 348 9.26 19.71 -12.33
C ASP A 348 8.75 18.26 -12.42
N ASP A 349 8.23 17.88 -13.58
CA ASP A 349 7.74 16.52 -13.84
C ASP A 349 8.87 15.48 -13.80
N ALA A 350 10.13 15.88 -14.00
CA ALA A 350 11.31 15.02 -13.88
C ALA A 350 11.45 14.39 -12.48
N LYS A 351 10.86 15.01 -11.44
CA LYS A 351 10.84 14.45 -10.07
C LYS A 351 9.97 13.19 -9.94
N PHE A 352 9.05 12.99 -10.88
CA PHE A 352 8.13 11.85 -10.91
C PHE A 352 8.50 10.84 -12.00
N VAL A 353 9.77 10.82 -12.42
CA VAL A 353 10.28 9.81 -13.35
C VAL A 353 11.08 8.79 -12.55
N ALA A 354 10.71 7.51 -12.68
CA ALA A 354 11.46 6.44 -12.05
C ALA A 354 12.90 6.40 -12.61
N PRO A 355 13.92 6.22 -11.75
CA PRO A 355 15.27 5.99 -12.23
C PRO A 355 15.32 4.75 -13.13
N PRO A 356 16.21 4.71 -14.13
CA PRO A 356 16.35 3.54 -14.98
C PRO A 356 16.71 2.31 -14.11
N PRO A 357 16.22 1.11 -14.45
CA PRO A 357 16.61 -0.09 -13.75
C PRO A 357 18.15 -0.22 -13.79
N PRO A 358 18.77 -0.73 -12.72
CA PRO A 358 20.22 -0.96 -12.73
C PRO A 358 20.58 -1.83 -13.93
N ALA A 359 21.65 -1.46 -14.64
CA ALA A 359 22.13 -2.22 -15.78
C ALA A 359 22.29 -3.69 -15.38
N ALA A 360 21.73 -4.61 -16.17
CA ALA A 360 21.86 -6.04 -15.92
C ALA A 360 23.36 -6.34 -15.77
N ALA A 361 23.75 -6.93 -14.63
CA ALA A 361 25.13 -7.35 -14.43
C ALA A 361 25.51 -8.24 -15.61
N ALA A 362 26.55 -7.85 -16.35
CA ALA A 362 27.06 -8.66 -17.45
C ALA A 362 27.27 -10.09 -16.93
N PRO A 363 26.86 -11.12 -17.68
CA PRO A 363 27.07 -12.50 -17.25
C PRO A 363 28.55 -12.67 -16.93
N LYS A 364 28.86 -13.07 -15.68
CA LYS A 364 30.23 -13.37 -15.29
C LYS A 364 30.74 -14.43 -16.28
N PRO A 365 31.91 -14.23 -16.92
CA PRO A 365 32.46 -15.25 -17.80
C PRO A 365 32.55 -16.57 -17.03
N SER A 366 32.01 -17.63 -17.62
CA SER A 366 32.15 -18.98 -17.12
C SER A 366 33.63 -19.28 -17.00
N THR A 367 34.14 -19.40 -15.77
CA THR A 367 35.49 -19.86 -15.51
C THR A 367 35.62 -21.31 -16.03
N PRO A 368 36.67 -21.64 -16.80
CA PRO A 368 36.84 -22.95 -17.43
C PRO A 368 37.00 -24.10 -16.44
#